data_AF-A0A2G5V8W9-F1
#
_entry.id   AF-A0A2G5V8W9-F1
#
_cell.length_a   1.000
_cell.length_b   1.000
_cell.length_c   1.000
_cell.angle_alpha   90.00
_cell.angle_beta   90.00
_cell.angle_gamma   90.00
#
_symmetry.space_group_name_H-M   'P 1'
#
loop_
_entity.id
_entity.type
_entity.pdbx_description
1 polymer ?
#
loop_
_entity_poly.entity_id
_entity_poly.type
_entity_poly.pdbx_seq_one_letter_code
_entity_poly.pdbx_strand_id
1 'polypeptide(L)'
;MPFHIVSKSSAIPAVRHAQKRCSAHDYVRHYTEMLVIGTRQIHALHKLREIDCPIRVFEDCLTEQVIRKNNFDIYQYMADDLLQKFDALRRKENIQAQQRLAKNGEHTANVSFKPEFVELQKMIIEQRKESETNQLFVNAMSKTKGSSTVPRVKPDYSKFKIVKRSKTSSTSPSSSSSSSSNSSPSN
;
A
#
# COMPACT_ATOMS: atom_id res chain seq x y z
N MET A 1 -75.52 47.82 -26.06
CA MET A 1 -74.57 48.13 -24.98
C MET A 1 -74.51 46.92 -24.04
N PRO A 2 -73.44 46.10 -24.10
CA PRO A 2 -73.37 44.80 -23.43
C PRO A 2 -72.81 44.88 -22.00
N PHE A 3 -73.20 43.89 -21.19
CA PHE A 3 -72.90 43.73 -19.76
C PHE A 3 -71.43 43.39 -19.48
N HIS A 4 -70.83 44.04 -18.47
CA HIS A 4 -69.52 43.66 -17.92
C HIS A 4 -69.67 42.48 -16.95
N ILE A 5 -69.09 41.33 -17.29
CA ILE A 5 -68.85 40.21 -16.37
C ILE A 5 -67.45 40.36 -15.79
N VAL A 6 -67.36 40.60 -14.48
CA VAL A 6 -66.10 40.60 -13.74
C VAL A 6 -65.68 39.16 -13.46
N SER A 7 -64.80 38.61 -14.31
CA SER A 7 -64.12 37.35 -14.03
C SER A 7 -63.05 37.56 -12.96
N LYS A 8 -63.39 37.25 -11.70
CA LYS A 8 -62.39 37.08 -10.63
C LYS A 8 -61.63 35.77 -10.87
N SER A 9 -60.44 35.87 -11.46
CA SER A 9 -59.46 34.77 -11.48
C SER A 9 -58.96 34.50 -10.05
N SER A 10 -59.56 33.51 -9.40
CA SER A 10 -58.99 32.91 -8.19
C SER A 10 -57.85 31.98 -8.60
N ALA A 11 -56.63 32.50 -8.58
CA ALA A 11 -55.43 31.69 -8.78
C ALA A 11 -55.24 30.77 -7.56
N ILE A 12 -55.57 29.48 -7.73
CA ILE A 12 -55.21 28.44 -6.77
C ILE A 12 -53.69 28.28 -6.83
N PRO A 13 -52.93 28.49 -5.74
CA PRO A 13 -51.50 28.25 -5.76
C PRO A 13 -51.27 26.75 -5.95
N ALA A 14 -50.62 26.38 -7.05
CA ALA A 14 -50.17 25.02 -7.27
C ALA A 14 -49.16 24.67 -6.16
N VAL A 15 -49.60 23.85 -5.20
CA VAL A 15 -48.73 23.22 -4.21
C VAL A 15 -47.82 22.27 -4.97
N ARG A 16 -46.68 22.79 -5.42
CA ARG A 16 -45.57 21.96 -5.88
C ARG A 16 -45.07 21.24 -4.64
N HIS A 17 -45.55 20.03 -4.40
CA HIS A 17 -44.88 19.10 -3.50
C HIS A 17 -43.45 19.01 -3.99
N ALA A 18 -42.53 19.67 -3.29
CA ALA A 18 -41.11 19.45 -3.48
C ALA A 18 -40.91 17.96 -3.21
N GLN A 19 -40.80 17.17 -4.27
CA GLN A 19 -40.37 15.79 -4.18
C GLN A 19 -38.98 15.86 -3.58
N LYS A 20 -38.88 15.68 -2.25
CA LYS A 20 -37.63 15.45 -1.56
C LYS A 20 -36.98 14.31 -2.36
N ARG A 21 -35.89 14.63 -3.04
CA ARG A 21 -35.06 13.62 -3.70
C ARG A 21 -34.52 12.77 -2.55
N CYS A 22 -35.26 11.72 -2.18
CA CYS A 22 -34.83 10.81 -1.14
C CYS A 22 -33.45 10.26 -1.55
N SER A 23 -32.50 10.28 -0.64
CA SER A 23 -31.16 9.79 -0.92
C SER A 23 -31.25 8.29 -1.24
N ALA A 24 -30.34 7.77 -2.07
CA ALA A 24 -30.24 6.32 -2.30
C ALA A 24 -30.13 5.56 -0.96
N HIS A 25 -29.48 6.18 0.03
CA HIS A 25 -29.42 5.70 1.40
C HIS A 25 -30.81 5.55 2.06
N ASP A 26 -31.68 6.55 1.93
CA ASP A 26 -33.03 6.50 2.53
C ASP A 26 -33.89 5.40 1.90
N TYR A 27 -33.74 5.18 0.58
CA TYR A 27 -34.41 4.09 -0.12
C TYR A 27 -33.93 2.72 0.37
N VAL A 28 -32.61 2.51 0.43
CA VAL A 28 -32.03 1.26 0.92
C VAL A 28 -32.49 1.02 2.35
N ARG A 29 -32.40 2.02 3.22
CA ARG A 29 -32.87 1.93 4.61
C ARG A 29 -34.34 1.53 4.70
N HIS A 30 -35.21 2.20 3.95
CA HIS A 30 -36.65 1.91 3.96
C HIS A 30 -36.96 0.46 3.58
N TYR A 31 -36.36 -0.06 2.51
CA TYR A 31 -36.59 -1.45 2.11
C TYR A 31 -35.91 -2.45 3.05
N THR A 32 -34.82 -2.07 3.70
CA THR A 32 -34.18 -2.88 4.75
C THR A 32 -35.07 -3.01 5.97
N GLU A 33 -35.67 -1.89 6.41
CA GLU A 33 -36.64 -1.89 7.51
C GLU A 33 -37.83 -2.78 7.17
N MET A 34 -38.32 -2.76 5.94
CA MET A 34 -39.38 -3.69 5.49
C MET A 34 -38.97 -5.16 5.62
N LEU A 35 -37.70 -5.51 5.36
CA LEU A 35 -37.19 -6.88 5.59
C LEU A 35 -37.15 -7.24 7.07
N VAL A 36 -36.72 -6.31 7.94
CA VAL A 36 -36.67 -6.50 9.39
C VAL A 36 -38.06 -6.69 9.98
N ILE A 37 -39.03 -5.87 9.56
CA ILE A 37 -40.43 -5.95 10.01
C ILE A 37 -41.12 -7.20 9.43
N GLY A 38 -40.63 -7.73 8.31
CA GLY A 38 -41.21 -8.89 7.62
C GLY A 38 -42.40 -8.56 6.73
N THR A 39 -42.63 -7.28 6.42
CA THR A 39 -43.73 -6.83 5.56
C THR A 39 -43.29 -6.75 4.10
N ARG A 40 -44.07 -7.36 3.20
CA ARG A 40 -43.84 -7.32 1.73
C ARG A 40 -42.38 -7.63 1.35
N GLN A 41 -41.82 -8.69 1.93
CA GLN A 41 -40.42 -9.07 1.77
C GLN A 41 -39.99 -9.22 0.30
N ILE A 42 -40.83 -9.83 -0.55
CA ILE A 42 -40.55 -9.96 -2.00
C ILE A 42 -40.33 -8.59 -2.65
N HIS A 43 -41.20 -7.63 -2.32
CA HIS A 43 -41.12 -6.29 -2.88
C HIS A 43 -39.85 -5.57 -2.41
N ALA A 44 -39.50 -5.72 -1.13
CA ALA A 44 -38.28 -5.15 -0.56
C ALA A 44 -37.03 -5.77 -1.22
N LEU A 45 -36.95 -7.09 -1.36
CA LEU A 45 -35.84 -7.79 -2.03
C LEU A 45 -35.69 -7.33 -3.48
N HIS A 46 -36.81 -7.26 -4.23
CA HIS A 46 -36.81 -6.78 -5.60
C HIS A 46 -36.28 -5.35 -5.71
N LYS A 47 -36.75 -4.46 -4.83
CA LYS A 47 -36.33 -3.05 -4.84
C LYS A 47 -34.87 -2.88 -4.45
N LEU A 48 -34.38 -3.60 -3.45
CA LEU A 48 -32.96 -3.60 -3.08
C LEU A 48 -32.06 -4.10 -4.22
N ARG A 49 -32.55 -5.06 -5.02
CA ARG A 49 -31.85 -5.54 -6.22
C ARG A 49 -31.83 -4.50 -7.34
N GLU A 50 -32.89 -3.72 -7.52
CA GLU A 50 -32.97 -2.66 -8.55
C GLU A 50 -32.14 -1.41 -8.23
N ILE A 51 -31.88 -1.12 -6.95
CA ILE A 51 -31.18 0.11 -6.57
C ILE A 51 -29.70 0.05 -6.97
N ASP A 52 -29.27 0.96 -7.84
CA ASP A 52 -27.87 1.16 -8.21
C ASP A 52 -27.19 2.16 -7.26
N CYS A 53 -26.49 1.65 -6.23
CA CYS A 53 -25.72 2.47 -5.30
C CYS A 53 -24.42 1.75 -4.87
N PRO A 54 -23.41 2.48 -4.36
CA PRO A 54 -22.15 1.87 -3.92
C PRO A 54 -22.37 0.95 -2.72
N ILE A 55 -21.51 -0.05 -2.55
CA ILE A 55 -21.69 -1.08 -1.52
C ILE A 55 -21.78 -0.51 -0.11
N ARG A 56 -21.08 0.61 0.13
CA ARG A 56 -21.07 1.32 1.42
C ARG A 56 -22.47 1.65 1.93
N VAL A 57 -23.39 2.02 1.04
CA VAL A 57 -24.76 2.36 1.43
C VAL A 57 -25.50 1.14 1.99
N PHE A 58 -25.26 -0.03 1.40
CA PHE A 58 -25.82 -1.30 1.86
C PHE A 58 -25.19 -1.75 3.18
N GLU A 59 -23.88 -1.54 3.35
CA GLU A 59 -23.12 -1.80 4.58
C GLU A 59 -23.61 -0.91 5.73
N ASP A 60 -23.78 0.39 5.49
CA ASP A 60 -24.28 1.37 6.47
C ASP A 60 -25.69 1.00 6.97
N CYS A 61 -26.53 0.47 6.07
CA CYS A 61 -27.88 0.00 6.40
C CYS A 61 -27.91 -1.43 6.98
N LEU A 62 -26.78 -2.12 7.11
CA LEU A 62 -26.66 -3.52 7.55
C LEU A 62 -27.55 -4.50 6.76
N THR A 63 -27.86 -4.17 5.50
CA THR A 63 -28.75 -4.97 4.64
C THR A 63 -28.31 -6.42 4.51
N GLU A 64 -27.03 -6.64 4.27
CA GLU A 64 -26.47 -7.98 4.11
C GLU A 64 -26.63 -8.81 5.39
N GLN A 65 -26.46 -8.21 6.56
CA GLN A 65 -26.63 -8.90 7.83
C GLN A 65 -28.10 -9.24 8.09
N VAL A 66 -29.02 -8.33 7.76
CA VAL A 66 -30.47 -8.60 7.83
C VAL A 66 -30.84 -9.76 6.92
N ILE A 67 -30.27 -9.82 5.72
CA ILE A 67 -30.55 -10.89 4.76
C ILE A 67 -30.04 -12.24 5.27
N ARG A 68 -28.83 -12.29 5.83
CA ARG A 68 -28.26 -13.55 6.37
C ARG A 68 -28.96 -14.04 7.63
N LYS A 69 -29.52 -13.13 8.44
CA LYS A 69 -30.17 -13.47 9.71
C LYS A 69 -31.63 -13.90 9.52
N ASN A 70 -32.31 -13.35 8.53
CA ASN A 70 -33.70 -13.67 8.25
C ASN A 70 -33.80 -14.93 7.39
N ASN A 71 -34.71 -15.84 7.76
CA ASN A 71 -35.01 -17.01 6.95
C ASN A 71 -35.99 -16.60 5.83
N PHE A 72 -35.54 -16.69 4.58
CA PHE A 72 -36.37 -16.43 3.39
C PHE A 72 -36.73 -17.73 2.68
N ASP A 73 -37.11 -18.79 3.39
CA ASP A 73 -37.29 -20.15 2.84
C ASP A 73 -38.04 -20.21 1.49
N ILE A 74 -39.05 -19.36 1.29
CA ILE A 74 -39.85 -19.28 0.04
C ILE A 74 -39.15 -18.45 -1.06
N TYR A 75 -38.32 -17.47 -0.69
CA TYR A 75 -37.68 -16.50 -1.57
C TYR A 75 -36.15 -16.52 -1.48
N GLN A 76 -35.58 -17.66 -1.07
CA GLN A 76 -34.15 -17.81 -0.81
C GLN A 76 -33.32 -17.43 -2.05
N TYR A 77 -33.78 -17.84 -3.23
CA TYR A 77 -33.16 -17.46 -4.50
C TYR A 77 -32.99 -15.93 -4.67
N MET A 78 -33.98 -15.12 -4.26
CA MET A 78 -33.89 -13.66 -4.35
C MET A 78 -32.93 -13.06 -3.32
N ALA A 79 -32.85 -13.67 -2.14
CA ALA A 79 -31.85 -13.31 -1.13
C ALA A 79 -30.44 -13.62 -1.64
N ASP A 80 -30.24 -14.81 -2.22
CA ASP A 80 -28.96 -15.24 -2.78
C ASP A 80 -28.51 -14.35 -3.96
N ASP A 81 -29.43 -14.00 -4.86
CA ASP A 81 -29.19 -13.05 -5.96
C ASP A 81 -28.71 -11.68 -5.44
N LEU A 82 -29.28 -11.23 -4.33
CA LEU A 82 -28.93 -9.95 -3.71
C LEU A 82 -27.55 -10.02 -3.01
N LEU A 83 -27.23 -11.14 -2.36
CA LEU A 83 -25.89 -11.41 -1.83
C LEU A 83 -24.84 -11.47 -2.94
N GLN A 84 -25.16 -12.14 -4.06
CA GLN A 84 -24.29 -12.21 -5.22
C GLN A 84 -24.04 -10.81 -5.82
N LYS A 85 -25.07 -9.95 -5.84
CA LYS A 85 -24.93 -8.54 -6.22
C LYS A 85 -23.96 -7.80 -5.30
N PHE A 86 -24.03 -8.00 -3.98
CA PHE A 86 -23.08 -7.36 -3.05
C PHE A 86 -21.64 -7.81 -3.30
N ASP A 87 -21.40 -9.10 -3.52
CA ASP A 87 -20.07 -9.60 -3.87
C ASP A 87 -19.57 -9.04 -5.21
N ALA A 88 -20.46 -8.90 -6.20
CA ALA A 88 -20.13 -8.29 -7.48
C ALA A 88 -19.77 -6.81 -7.33
N LEU A 89 -20.50 -6.06 -6.48
CA LEU A 89 -20.19 -4.66 -6.17
C LEU A 89 -18.83 -4.53 -5.47
N ARG A 90 -18.54 -5.34 -4.43
CA ARG A 90 -17.23 -5.34 -3.77
C ARG A 90 -16.08 -5.65 -4.73
N ARG A 91 -16.25 -6.65 -5.60
CA ARG A 91 -15.26 -6.98 -6.64
C ARG A 91 -15.06 -5.84 -7.62
N LYS A 92 -16.14 -5.22 -8.10
CA LYS A 92 -16.08 -4.09 -9.03
C LYS A 92 -15.37 -2.88 -8.41
N GLU A 93 -15.68 -2.54 -7.16
CA GLU A 93 -15.03 -1.45 -6.44
C GLU A 93 -13.54 -1.72 -6.21
N ASN A 94 -13.16 -2.95 -5.86
CA ASN A 94 -11.75 -3.34 -5.70
C ASN A 94 -10.99 -3.24 -7.02
N ILE A 95 -11.55 -3.78 -8.12
CA ILE A 95 -10.95 -3.65 -9.45
C ILE A 95 -10.80 -2.17 -9.85
N GLN A 96 -11.82 -1.35 -9.58
CA GLN A 96 -11.75 0.08 -9.90
C GLN A 96 -10.70 0.80 -9.04
N ALA A 97 -10.55 0.43 -7.77
CA ALA A 97 -9.49 0.95 -6.91
C ALA A 97 -8.11 0.54 -7.43
N GLN A 98 -7.90 -0.73 -7.80
CA GLN A 98 -6.66 -1.21 -8.40
C GLN A 98 -6.33 -0.49 -9.72
N GLN A 99 -7.32 -0.27 -10.58
CA GLN A 99 -7.13 0.47 -11.83
C GLN A 99 -6.79 1.94 -11.59
N ARG A 100 -7.40 2.60 -10.59
CA ARG A 100 -7.05 3.97 -10.20
C ARG A 100 -5.61 4.03 -9.68
N LEU A 101 -5.20 3.09 -8.83
CA LEU A 101 -3.83 2.97 -8.34
C LEU A 101 -2.84 2.76 -9.48
N ALA A 102 -3.13 1.85 -10.41
CA ALA A 102 -2.29 1.58 -11.56
C ALA A 102 -2.17 2.77 -12.52
N LYS A 103 -3.26 3.53 -12.74
CA LYS A 103 -3.28 4.71 -13.62
C LYS A 103 -2.62 5.93 -13.00
N ASN A 104 -2.72 6.09 -11.68
CA ASN A 104 -2.14 7.24 -10.97
C ASN A 104 -0.68 7.01 -10.55
N GLY A 105 -0.07 5.88 -10.93
CA GLY A 105 1.34 5.58 -10.66
C GLY A 105 1.70 5.51 -9.17
N GLU A 106 0.71 5.35 -8.29
CA GLU A 106 0.94 5.46 -6.87
C GLU A 106 1.45 4.11 -6.34
N HIS A 107 2.71 4.10 -5.90
CA HIS A 107 3.41 3.00 -5.25
C HIS A 107 2.79 2.59 -3.89
N THR A 108 1.48 2.74 -3.70
CA THR A 108 0.76 2.14 -2.59
C THR A 108 0.28 0.76 -3.02
N ALA A 109 1.23 -0.12 -3.31
CA ALA A 109 1.02 -1.49 -2.91
C ALA A 109 0.76 -1.41 -1.41
N ASN A 110 -0.50 -1.56 -1.00
CA ASN A 110 -0.82 -2.06 0.33
C ASN A 110 -0.27 -3.50 0.40
N VAL A 111 1.06 -3.63 0.34
CA VAL A 111 1.74 -4.69 1.05
C VAL A 111 1.37 -4.39 2.48
N SER A 112 0.46 -5.20 3.02
CA SER A 112 0.32 -5.29 4.47
C SER A 112 1.73 -5.57 4.99
N PHE A 113 2.41 -4.51 5.44
CA PHE A 113 3.69 -4.61 6.13
C PHE A 113 3.38 -5.27 7.46
N LYS A 114 3.17 -6.58 7.46
CA LYS A 114 3.22 -7.33 8.69
C LYS A 114 4.66 -7.18 9.19
N PRO A 115 4.87 -6.78 10.45
CA PRO A 115 6.21 -6.60 11.00
C PRO A 115 7.09 -7.85 10.81
N GLU A 116 6.46 -9.03 10.80
CA GLU A 116 7.09 -10.33 10.48
C GLU A 116 7.82 -10.36 9.13
N PHE A 117 7.30 -9.71 8.08
CA PHE A 117 7.97 -9.70 6.77
C PHE A 117 9.22 -8.82 6.76
N VAL A 118 9.23 -7.74 7.54
CA VAL A 118 10.40 -6.87 7.68
C VAL A 118 11.51 -7.59 8.43
N GLU A 119 11.16 -8.33 9.47
CA GLU A 119 12.10 -9.11 10.26
C GLU A 119 12.69 -10.28 9.47
N LEU A 120 11.84 -11.02 8.74
CA LEU A 120 12.29 -12.09 7.85
C LEU A 120 13.25 -11.57 6.77
N GLN A 121 12.94 -10.42 6.16
CA GLN A 121 13.78 -9.82 5.13
C GLN A 121 15.13 -9.34 5.69
N LYS A 122 15.14 -8.76 6.91
CA LYS A 122 16.38 -8.41 7.61
C LYS A 122 17.25 -9.64 7.86
N MET A 123 16.66 -10.73 8.37
CA MET A 123 17.36 -11.99 8.62
C MET A 123 17.98 -12.58 7.34
N ILE A 124 17.24 -12.57 6.23
CA ILE A 124 17.74 -13.07 4.93
C ILE A 124 18.94 -12.23 4.44
N ILE A 125 18.87 -10.90 4.58
CA ILE A 125 19.95 -10.00 4.18
C ILE A 125 21.18 -10.21 5.07
N GLU A 126 21.00 -10.35 6.38
CA GLU A 126 22.07 -10.61 7.34
C GLU A 126 22.75 -11.95 7.07
N GLN A 127 21.98 -13.02 6.87
CA GLN A 127 22.51 -14.34 6.51
C GLN A 127 23.28 -14.30 5.18
N ARG A 128 22.77 -13.57 4.16
CA ARG A 128 23.49 -13.39 2.89
C ARG A 128 24.82 -12.69 3.11
N LYS A 129 24.84 -11.61 3.90
CA LYS A 129 26.05 -10.85 4.21
C LYS A 129 27.09 -11.72 4.92
N GLU A 130 26.68 -12.50 5.92
CA GLU A 130 27.56 -13.46 6.61
C GLU A 130 28.15 -14.48 5.63
N SER A 131 27.31 -15.06 4.75
CA SER A 131 27.76 -16.03 3.76
C SER A 131 28.75 -15.43 2.76
N GLU A 132 28.56 -14.17 2.36
CA GLU A 132 29.45 -13.46 1.46
C GLU A 132 30.80 -13.17 2.13
N THR A 133 30.81 -12.72 3.39
CA THR A 133 32.05 -12.55 4.14
C THR A 133 32.82 -13.86 4.29
N ASN A 134 32.13 -14.95 4.64
CA ASN A 134 32.73 -16.28 4.74
C ASN A 134 33.31 -16.74 3.40
N GLN A 135 32.62 -16.48 2.28
CA GLN A 135 33.16 -16.75 0.95
C GLN A 135 34.40 -15.93 0.63
N LEU A 136 34.47 -14.66 1.05
CA LEU A 136 35.68 -13.84 0.87
C LEU A 136 36.87 -14.43 1.62
N PHE A 137 36.68 -14.90 2.86
CA PHE A 137 37.73 -15.57 3.62
C PHE A 137 38.18 -16.88 2.95
N VAL A 138 37.24 -17.73 2.53
CA VAL A 138 37.56 -19.00 1.83
C VAL A 138 38.31 -18.74 0.53
N ASN A 139 37.88 -17.74 -0.25
CA ASN A 139 38.52 -17.37 -1.51
C ASN A 139 39.93 -16.82 -1.29
N ALA A 140 40.14 -15.96 -0.28
CA ALA A 140 41.46 -15.45 0.06
C ALA A 140 42.41 -16.56 0.51
N MET A 141 41.94 -17.46 1.37
CA MET A 141 42.70 -18.62 1.85
C MET A 141 43.02 -19.62 0.74
N SER A 142 42.12 -19.78 -0.23
CA SER A 142 42.34 -20.67 -1.39
C SER A 142 43.31 -20.06 -2.39
N LYS A 143 43.31 -18.73 -2.58
CA LYS A 143 44.26 -18.02 -3.46
C LYS A 143 45.69 -18.06 -2.93
N THR A 144 45.89 -18.06 -1.61
CA THR A 144 47.24 -18.13 -1.01
C THR A 144 47.78 -19.56 -0.91
N LYS A 145 46.92 -20.58 -0.86
CA LYS A 145 47.32 -22.00 -0.76
C LYS A 145 48.10 -22.53 -1.97
N GLY A 146 48.11 -21.81 -3.10
CA GLY A 146 48.89 -22.13 -4.31
C GLY A 146 49.98 -21.11 -4.70
N SER A 147 50.12 -20.01 -3.96
CA SER A 147 51.07 -18.93 -4.28
C SER A 147 52.18 -18.86 -3.23
N SER A 148 52.93 -19.95 -3.09
CA SER A 148 54.17 -19.99 -2.29
C SER A 148 55.40 -19.85 -3.19
N THR A 149 55.42 -18.83 -4.05
CA THR A 149 56.65 -18.36 -4.70
C THR A 149 56.50 -16.88 -5.02
N VAL A 150 56.75 -16.03 -4.03
CA VAL A 150 57.04 -14.61 -4.31
C VAL A 150 58.32 -14.59 -5.13
N PRO A 151 58.32 -14.16 -6.40
CA PRO A 151 59.59 -13.95 -7.10
C PRO A 151 60.29 -12.81 -6.38
N ARG A 152 61.42 -13.10 -5.73
CA ARG A 152 62.37 -12.09 -5.24
C ARG A 152 62.93 -11.34 -6.44
N VAL A 153 62.17 -10.37 -6.96
CA VAL A 153 62.67 -9.43 -7.95
C VAL A 153 63.65 -8.53 -7.22
N LYS A 154 64.95 -8.73 -7.48
CA LYS A 154 66.00 -7.86 -6.97
C LYS A 154 65.79 -6.46 -7.57
N PRO A 155 65.70 -5.39 -6.76
CA PRO A 155 65.60 -4.05 -7.31
C PRO A 155 66.85 -3.74 -8.14
N ASP A 156 66.65 -3.24 -9.36
CA ASP A 156 67.76 -2.80 -10.20
C ASP A 156 68.24 -1.42 -9.73
N TYR A 157 69.40 -1.42 -9.08
CA TYR A 157 70.04 -0.19 -8.59
C TYR A 157 70.89 0.52 -9.64
N SER A 158 71.00 -0.01 -10.87
CA SER A 158 71.78 0.58 -11.98
C SER A 158 71.37 2.02 -12.32
N LYS A 159 70.09 2.36 -12.09
CA LYS A 159 69.56 3.72 -12.30
C LYS A 159 70.01 4.72 -11.23
N PHE A 160 70.49 4.27 -10.08
CA PHE A 160 70.91 5.15 -8.98
C PHE A 160 72.43 5.33 -9.00
N LYS A 161 72.90 6.48 -9.51
CA LYS A 161 74.30 6.88 -9.34
C LYS A 161 74.50 7.45 -7.94
N ILE A 162 75.16 6.69 -7.07
CA ILE A 162 75.63 7.19 -5.77
C ILE A 162 76.85 8.09 -6.02
N VAL A 163 76.64 9.41 -5.99
CA VAL A 163 77.74 10.38 -6.05
C VAL A 163 78.37 10.50 -4.66
N LYS A 164 79.65 10.13 -4.55
CA LYS A 164 80.45 10.37 -3.33
C LYS A 164 80.60 11.88 -3.12
N ARG A 165 79.92 12.43 -2.12
CA ARG A 165 80.21 13.80 -1.66
C ARG A 165 81.51 13.76 -0.87
N SER A 166 82.49 14.57 -1.29
CA SER A 166 83.70 14.81 -0.51
C SER A 166 83.30 15.41 0.85
N LYS A 167 84.01 14.98 1.88
CA LYS A 167 83.72 15.23 3.29
C LYS A 167 83.94 16.71 3.62
N THR A 168 82.85 17.47 3.76
CA THR A 168 82.84 18.69 4.58
C THR A 168 81.99 18.45 5.82
N SER A 169 82.53 18.85 6.96
CA SER A 169 82.14 18.47 8.32
C SER A 169 80.80 19.06 8.80
N SER A 170 79.94 18.15 9.27
CA SER A 170 79.00 18.23 10.41
C SER A 170 78.08 19.44 10.61
N THR A 171 76.75 19.19 10.56
CA THR A 171 75.84 19.33 11.73
C THR A 171 74.46 18.73 11.42
N SER A 172 73.95 17.85 12.28
CA SER A 172 72.61 17.24 12.21
C SER A 172 71.55 18.19 12.80
N PRO A 173 70.26 18.03 12.42
CA PRO A 173 69.31 17.75 13.50
C PRO A 173 68.24 16.69 13.18
N SER A 174 68.09 15.80 14.16
CA SER A 174 66.87 15.19 14.73
C SER A 174 65.62 14.95 13.88
N SER A 175 65.29 13.66 13.79
CA SER A 175 63.97 13.07 13.57
C SER A 175 62.92 13.55 14.59
N SER A 176 61.74 13.94 14.11
CA SER A 176 60.51 13.96 14.92
C SER A 176 59.51 12.96 14.33
N SER A 177 59.14 11.99 15.16
CA SER A 177 58.09 11.01 14.93
C SER A 177 56.76 11.58 15.45
N SER A 178 55.78 11.76 14.57
CA SER A 178 54.39 12.00 15.00
C SER A 178 53.62 10.69 14.99
N SER A 179 53.47 10.10 16.17
CA SER A 179 52.51 9.03 16.46
C SER A 179 51.12 9.64 16.61
N SER A 180 50.22 9.39 15.66
CA SER A 180 48.80 9.72 15.80
C SER A 180 48.03 8.49 16.28
N SER A 181 47.74 8.47 17.58
CA SER A 181 46.82 7.57 18.26
C SER A 181 45.38 7.94 17.91
N ASN A 182 44.64 7.05 17.23
CA ASN A 182 43.19 7.18 17.09
C ASN A 182 42.52 6.47 18.28
N SER A 183 41.98 7.26 19.21
CA SER A 183 41.08 6.80 20.27
C SER A 183 39.63 7.04 19.86
N SER A 184 38.81 5.99 19.89
CA SER A 184 37.36 6.02 19.70
C SER A 184 36.66 6.83 20.81
N PRO A 185 35.55 7.54 20.52
CA PRO A 185 34.68 8.08 21.54
C PRO A 185 33.48 7.14 21.78
N SER A 186 33.32 6.74 23.03
CA SER A 186 32.10 6.21 23.61
C SER A 186 31.44 7.32 24.43
N ASN A 187 30.20 7.66 24.07
CA ASN A 187 29.11 8.08 24.97
C ASN A 187 27.82 8.17 24.14
#